data_AF-A0A955T639-F1
#
_entry.id   AF-A0A955T639-F1
#
_cell.length_a   1.000
_cell.length_b   1.000
_cell.length_c   1.000
_cell.angle_alpha   90.00
_cell.angle_beta   90.00
_cell.angle_gamma   90.00
#
_symmetry.space_group_name_H-M   'P 1'
#
loop_
_entity.id
_entity.type
_entity.pdbx_description
1 polymer ?
#
loop_
_entity_poly.entity_id
_entity_poly.type
_entity_poly.pdbx_seq_one_letter_code
_entity_poly.pdbx_strand_id
1 'polypeptide(L)'
;WNMHYPGPDGLFGTTSPDMISQTNPIGLDRESPNAADDIVSINWLYLPKGRPAVLHLSSMDVIHSFSLPEMRVKQDCIPGMSVPIWFEPTLTTEEMRDMKVAMGDWEEDKKDFLNYEIACAQLCGLGHYQMRGFMEVMEPEAFDQWVETESAKAQESGSGEEDFGEFE
;
A
#
# COMPACT_ATOMS: atom_id res chain seq x y z
N TRP A 1 3.59 2.77 -6.49
CA TRP A 1 2.56 1.75 -6.21
C TRP A 1 1.50 2.37 -5.35
N ASN A 2 0.22 2.21 -5.66
CA ASN A 2 -0.86 2.85 -4.90
C ASN A 2 -1.69 1.77 -4.22
N MET A 3 -1.95 1.94 -2.94
CA MET A 3 -2.66 0.97 -2.11
C MET A 3 -3.98 1.58 -1.67
N HIS A 4 -5.03 0.77 -1.72
CA HIS A 4 -6.38 1.14 -1.34
C HIS A 4 -6.83 0.17 -0.26
N TYR A 5 -7.24 0.68 0.89
CA TYR A 5 -7.77 -0.10 2.01
C TYR A 5 -9.20 0.32 2.27
N PRO A 6 -10.07 -0.63 2.67
CA PRO A 6 -11.35 -0.26 3.22
C PRO A 6 -11.13 0.36 4.60
N GLY A 7 -12.03 1.23 5.03
CA GLY A 7 -12.03 1.71 6.40
C GLY A 7 -12.59 0.68 7.39
N PRO A 8 -12.97 1.09 8.61
CA PRO A 8 -13.56 0.22 9.62
C PRO A 8 -14.85 -0.49 9.17
N ASP A 9 -15.54 0.01 8.14
CA ASP A 9 -16.72 -0.64 7.58
C ASP A 9 -16.40 -1.91 6.77
N GLY A 10 -15.13 -2.10 6.38
CA GLY A 10 -14.63 -3.24 5.62
C GLY A 10 -15.09 -3.28 4.17
N LEU A 11 -15.68 -2.20 3.65
CA LEU A 11 -16.18 -2.09 2.28
C LEU A 11 -15.35 -1.08 1.50
N PHE A 12 -15.12 -1.37 0.21
CA PHE A 12 -14.43 -0.43 -0.66
C PHE A 12 -15.42 0.49 -1.36
N GLY A 13 -15.04 1.75 -1.47
CA GLY A 13 -15.63 2.73 -2.38
C GLY A 13 -15.43 2.36 -3.86
N THR A 14 -16.20 3.02 -4.73
CA THR A 14 -16.13 2.80 -6.18
C THR A 14 -14.90 3.47 -6.78
N THR A 15 -14.19 2.77 -7.66
CA THR A 15 -13.10 3.33 -8.46
C THR A 15 -13.44 3.34 -9.94
N SER A 16 -12.95 4.34 -10.67
CA SER A 16 -13.14 4.49 -12.12
C SER A 16 -11.86 4.94 -12.81
N PRO A 17 -11.46 4.32 -13.95
CA PRO A 17 -10.33 4.77 -14.74
C PRO A 17 -10.41 6.22 -15.20
N ASP A 18 -11.62 6.73 -15.47
CA ASP A 18 -11.84 8.10 -15.93
C ASP A 18 -11.57 9.15 -14.83
N MET A 19 -11.54 8.72 -13.57
CA MET A 19 -11.28 9.57 -12.40
C MET A 19 -9.79 9.58 -12.02
N ILE A 20 -8.95 8.80 -12.70
CA ILE A 20 -7.51 8.75 -12.42
C ILE A 20 -6.85 10.07 -12.78
N SER A 21 -6.17 10.66 -11.81
CA SER A 21 -5.42 11.91 -11.98
C SER A 21 -4.15 11.90 -11.13
N GLN A 22 -3.35 12.96 -11.20
CA GLN A 22 -2.15 13.10 -10.35
C GLN A 22 -2.49 13.14 -8.85
N THR A 23 -3.67 13.67 -8.49
CA THR A 23 -4.13 13.77 -7.10
C THR A 23 -5.10 12.65 -6.73
N ASN A 24 -5.63 11.90 -7.71
CA ASN A 24 -6.47 10.72 -7.50
C ASN A 24 -5.89 9.50 -8.25
N PRO A 25 -4.77 8.92 -7.77
CA PRO A 25 -4.01 7.94 -8.53
C PRO A 25 -4.61 6.52 -8.46
N ILE A 26 -5.82 6.36 -7.91
CA ILE A 26 -6.59 5.10 -7.97
C ILE A 26 -7.98 5.31 -8.57
N GLY A 27 -8.33 6.55 -8.93
CA GLY A 27 -9.64 6.89 -9.47
C GLY A 27 -10.79 6.67 -8.48
N LEU A 28 -10.55 6.84 -7.18
CA LEU A 28 -11.57 6.67 -6.14
C LEU A 28 -12.60 7.80 -6.22
N ASP A 29 -13.87 7.42 -6.26
CA ASP A 29 -14.99 8.35 -6.13
C ASP A 29 -15.34 8.50 -4.65
N ARG A 30 -14.87 9.59 -4.04
CA ARG A 30 -15.09 9.92 -2.62
C ARG A 30 -16.56 10.20 -2.28
N GLU A 31 -17.40 10.49 -3.27
CA GLU A 31 -18.83 10.69 -3.07
C GLU A 31 -19.61 9.37 -3.13
N SER A 32 -18.96 8.29 -3.58
CA SER A 32 -19.59 6.97 -3.66
C SER A 32 -19.81 6.35 -2.27
N PRO A 33 -20.80 5.45 -2.12
CA PRO A 33 -21.01 4.73 -0.87
C PRO A 33 -19.73 4.02 -0.40
N ASN A 34 -19.46 4.07 0.91
CA ASN A 34 -18.31 3.44 1.56
C ASN A 34 -16.93 4.04 1.20
N ALA A 35 -16.86 5.10 0.39
CA ALA A 35 -15.57 5.70 0.00
C ALA A 35 -15.04 6.75 1.01
N ALA A 36 -15.85 7.14 1.99
CA ALA A 36 -15.53 8.26 2.87
C ALA A 36 -14.37 7.91 3.83
N ASP A 37 -14.33 6.68 4.34
CA ASP A 37 -13.32 6.15 5.25
C ASP A 37 -12.21 5.34 4.57
N ASP A 38 -12.28 5.18 3.25
CA ASP A 38 -11.26 4.50 2.46
C ASP A 38 -9.89 5.17 2.60
N ILE A 39 -8.87 4.38 2.87
CA ILE A 39 -7.50 4.86 3.01
C ILE A 39 -6.77 4.66 1.67
N VAL A 40 -6.07 5.69 1.22
CA VAL A 40 -5.19 5.61 0.06
C VAL A 40 -3.77 5.88 0.51
N SER A 41 -2.87 4.93 0.26
CA SER A 41 -1.46 5.07 0.58
C SER A 41 -0.61 4.99 -0.69
N ILE A 42 0.40 5.85 -0.79
CA ILE A 42 1.32 5.88 -1.92
C ILE A 42 2.64 5.25 -1.49
N ASN A 43 3.08 4.28 -2.29
CA ASN A 43 4.31 3.50 -2.15
C ASN A 43 4.42 2.63 -0.89
N TRP A 44 3.49 2.71 0.06
CA TRP A 44 3.52 1.93 1.29
C TRP A 44 2.32 0.99 1.42
N LEU A 45 2.62 -0.29 1.61
CA LEU A 45 1.67 -1.34 1.95
C LEU A 45 1.78 -1.64 3.45
N TYR A 46 0.73 -1.39 4.22
CA TYR A 46 0.68 -1.70 5.65
C TYR A 46 -0.14 -2.97 5.86
N LEU A 47 0.40 -3.93 6.62
CA LEU A 47 -0.30 -5.17 6.94
C LEU A 47 -0.03 -5.60 8.38
N PRO A 48 -0.98 -6.24 9.07
CA PRO A 48 -0.74 -6.81 10.39
C PRO A 48 -0.06 -8.18 10.32
N LYS A 49 0.89 -8.44 11.23
CA LYS A 49 1.50 -9.76 11.43
C LYS A 49 0.44 -10.82 11.74
N GLY A 50 0.57 -12.00 11.16
CA GLY A 50 -0.27 -13.18 11.46
C GLY A 50 -1.72 -13.09 10.98
N ARG A 51 -2.06 -12.12 10.12
CA ARG A 51 -3.37 -12.01 9.48
C ARG A 51 -3.21 -12.27 7.97
N PRO A 52 -3.89 -13.27 7.38
CA PRO A 52 -3.89 -13.47 5.94
C PRO A 52 -4.39 -12.23 5.21
N ALA A 53 -3.60 -11.75 4.25
CA ALA A 53 -3.93 -10.60 3.41
C ALA A 53 -4.26 -11.09 1.99
N VAL A 54 -5.37 -10.58 1.44
CA VAL A 54 -5.73 -10.77 0.02
C VAL A 54 -5.56 -9.42 -0.67
N LEU A 55 -4.70 -9.38 -1.68
CA LEU A 55 -4.45 -8.17 -2.46
C LEU A 55 -5.02 -8.36 -3.86
N HIS A 56 -5.84 -7.41 -4.28
CA HIS A 56 -6.35 -7.35 -5.64
C HIS A 56 -5.46 -6.44 -6.47
N LEU A 57 -4.74 -7.03 -7.43
CA LEU A 57 -3.75 -6.33 -8.24
C LEU A 57 -4.34 -5.92 -9.59
N SER A 58 -4.09 -4.68 -9.97
CA SER A 58 -4.41 -4.13 -11.28
C SER A 58 -3.35 -3.11 -11.70
N SER A 59 -3.47 -2.59 -12.92
CA SER A 59 -2.63 -1.52 -13.44
C SER A 59 -3.47 -0.46 -14.14
N MET A 60 -2.99 0.78 -14.10
CA MET A 60 -3.64 1.92 -14.73
C MET A 60 -3.20 2.13 -16.18
N ASP A 61 -2.03 1.61 -16.57
CA ASP A 61 -1.35 1.99 -17.81
C ASP A 61 -0.89 0.77 -18.62
N VAL A 62 0.22 0.14 -18.23
CA VAL A 62 0.85 -0.99 -18.89
C VAL A 62 0.96 -2.17 -17.94
N ILE A 63 1.44 -3.31 -18.41
CA ILE A 63 1.67 -4.46 -17.53
C ILE A 63 2.85 -4.16 -16.60
N HIS A 64 2.62 -4.30 -15.30
CA HIS A 64 3.66 -4.39 -14.27
C HIS A 64 3.64 -5.78 -13.65
N SER A 65 4.51 -6.03 -12.68
CA SER A 65 4.44 -7.26 -11.89
C SER A 65 4.83 -6.95 -10.46
N PHE A 66 3.86 -7.13 -9.55
CA PHE A 66 4.08 -7.02 -8.12
C PHE A 66 4.97 -8.19 -7.69
N SER A 67 6.08 -7.89 -7.02
CA SER A 67 7.00 -8.90 -6.50
C SER A 67 7.42 -8.55 -5.09
N LEU A 68 7.23 -9.50 -4.18
CA LEU A 68 7.66 -9.40 -2.79
C LEU A 68 8.38 -10.71 -2.42
N PRO A 69 9.72 -10.75 -2.56
CA PRO A 69 10.50 -11.98 -2.42
C PRO A 69 10.35 -12.66 -1.06
N GLU A 70 10.28 -11.90 0.02
CA GLU A 70 10.21 -12.40 1.39
C GLU A 70 8.90 -13.16 1.66
N MET A 71 7.81 -12.76 1.00
CA MET A 71 6.52 -13.45 1.04
C MET A 71 6.37 -14.49 -0.07
N ARG A 72 7.39 -14.64 -0.94
CA ARG A 72 7.43 -15.56 -2.09
C ARG A 72 6.25 -15.41 -3.04
N VAL A 73 5.76 -14.18 -3.20
CA VAL A 73 4.67 -13.84 -4.11
C VAL A 73 5.17 -13.01 -5.27
N LYS A 74 4.68 -13.35 -6.47
CA LYS A 74 4.87 -12.55 -7.67
C LYS A 74 3.63 -12.70 -8.55
N GLN A 75 3.04 -11.59 -8.99
CA GLN A 75 1.87 -11.60 -9.85
C GLN A 75 1.84 -10.36 -10.75
N ASP A 76 1.51 -10.57 -12.02
CA ASP A 76 1.38 -9.50 -12.99
C ASP A 76 0.17 -8.63 -12.68
N CYS A 77 0.38 -7.32 -12.74
CA CYS A 77 -0.64 -6.28 -12.63
C CYS A 77 -1.02 -5.86 -14.04
N ILE A 78 -2.22 -6.24 -14.47
CA ILE A 78 -2.64 -6.13 -15.87
C ILE A 78 -3.78 -5.10 -15.99
N PRO A 79 -3.67 -4.10 -16.88
CA PRO A 79 -4.75 -3.14 -17.09
C PRO A 79 -6.07 -3.83 -17.45
N GLY A 80 -7.14 -3.44 -16.76
CA GLY A 80 -8.48 -4.00 -16.96
C GLY A 80 -8.74 -5.36 -16.29
N MET A 81 -7.79 -5.91 -15.54
CA MET A 81 -7.97 -7.12 -14.73
C MET A 81 -7.77 -6.81 -13.25
N SER A 82 -8.53 -7.47 -12.39
CA SER A 82 -8.30 -7.52 -10.94
C SER A 82 -7.89 -8.93 -10.58
N VAL A 83 -6.59 -9.14 -10.32
CA VAL A 83 -6.02 -10.47 -10.06
C VAL A 83 -5.72 -10.59 -8.57
N PRO A 84 -6.35 -11.54 -7.85
CA PRO A 84 -6.08 -11.73 -6.43
C PRO A 84 -4.77 -12.48 -6.21
N ILE A 85 -3.99 -12.03 -5.23
CA ILE A 85 -2.96 -12.81 -4.55
C ILE A 85 -3.26 -12.87 -3.07
N TRP A 86 -2.69 -13.85 -2.37
CA TRP A 86 -2.77 -13.89 -0.92
C TRP A 86 -1.44 -14.34 -0.31
N PHE A 87 -1.16 -13.86 0.89
CA PHE A 87 -0.07 -14.32 1.74
C PHE A 87 -0.36 -13.94 3.19
N GLU A 88 0.38 -14.51 4.14
CA GLU A 88 0.31 -14.15 5.55
C GLU A 88 1.71 -13.71 6.01
N PRO A 89 1.88 -12.44 6.42
CA PRO A 89 3.16 -11.97 6.92
C PRO A 89 3.39 -12.51 8.34
N THR A 90 4.49 -13.24 8.54
CA THR A 90 4.77 -13.93 9.82
C THR A 90 5.75 -13.19 10.73
N LEU A 91 6.40 -12.14 10.22
CA LEU A 91 7.34 -11.29 10.97
C LEU A 91 6.93 -9.83 10.74
N THR A 92 6.97 -9.03 11.80
CA THR A 92 6.93 -7.57 11.68
C THR A 92 8.16 -7.08 10.92
N THR A 93 8.10 -5.86 10.38
CA THR A 93 9.27 -5.22 9.75
C THR A 93 10.46 -5.18 10.72
N GLU A 94 10.20 -4.89 11.99
CA GLU A 94 11.24 -4.81 13.02
C GLU A 94 11.88 -6.18 13.30
N GLU A 95 11.06 -7.23 13.46
CA GLU A 95 11.56 -8.61 13.64
C GLU A 95 12.37 -9.09 12.41
N MET A 96 11.96 -8.71 11.20
CA MET A 96 12.71 -9.03 9.99
C MET A 96 14.06 -8.32 9.94
N ARG A 97 14.11 -7.05 10.32
CA ARG A 97 15.34 -6.27 10.42
C ARG A 97 16.30 -6.90 11.42
N ASP A 98 15.82 -7.22 12.63
CA ASP A 98 16.60 -7.91 13.67
C ASP A 98 17.16 -9.24 13.16
N MET A 99 16.32 -10.05 12.52
CA MET A 99 16.73 -11.33 11.96
C MET A 99 17.84 -11.16 10.91
N LYS A 100 17.72 -10.17 10.02
CA LYS A 100 18.69 -9.91 8.95
C LYS A 100 20.03 -9.42 9.48
N VAL A 101 20.02 -8.58 10.51
CA VAL A 101 21.25 -8.15 11.20
C VAL A 101 21.88 -9.34 11.93
N ALA A 102 21.10 -10.14 12.65
CA ALA A 102 21.60 -11.33 13.36
C ALA A 102 22.20 -12.39 12.42
N MET A 103 21.70 -12.49 11.18
CA MET A 103 22.25 -13.37 10.14
C MET A 103 23.52 -12.82 9.47
N GLY A 104 23.89 -11.56 9.74
CA GLY A 104 25.00 -10.88 9.06
C GLY A 104 24.70 -10.48 7.61
N ASP A 105 23.43 -10.48 7.22
CA ASP A 105 22.96 -10.05 5.89
C ASP A 105 22.86 -8.51 5.79
N TRP A 106 22.89 -7.81 6.93
CA TRP A 106 22.70 -6.36 7.02
C TRP A 106 23.53 -5.73 8.14
N GLU A 107 23.89 -4.46 7.97
CA GLU A 107 24.67 -3.68 8.94
C GLU A 107 23.74 -3.09 10.01
N GLU A 108 24.09 -3.25 11.30
CA GLU A 108 23.30 -2.76 12.45
C GLU A 108 23.01 -1.25 12.37
N ASP A 109 24.01 -0.44 12.01
CA ASP A 109 23.88 1.02 11.90
C ASP A 109 22.98 1.49 10.75
N LYS A 110 22.60 0.57 9.85
CA LYS A 110 21.71 0.83 8.72
C LYS A 110 20.39 0.07 8.83
N LYS A 111 20.12 -0.56 9.96
CA LYS A 111 18.95 -1.43 10.17
C LYS A 111 17.62 -0.77 9.78
N ASP A 112 17.45 0.51 10.10
CA ASP A 112 16.22 1.25 9.84
C ASP A 112 15.93 1.51 8.35
N PHE A 113 16.92 1.34 7.47
CA PHE A 113 16.74 1.48 6.02
C PHE A 113 16.28 0.19 5.33
N LEU A 114 16.27 -0.94 6.05
CA LEU A 114 15.84 -2.22 5.51
C LEU A 114 14.32 -2.38 5.66
N ASN A 115 13.61 -2.39 4.53
CA ASN A 115 12.17 -2.61 4.46
C ASN A 115 11.88 -3.80 3.55
N TYR A 116 10.68 -4.37 3.65
CA TYR A 116 10.20 -5.29 2.63
C TYR A 116 9.99 -4.52 1.32
N GLU A 117 10.86 -4.72 0.33
CA GLU A 117 10.79 -4.00 -0.93
C GLU A 117 9.80 -4.67 -1.90
N ILE A 118 8.84 -3.88 -2.39
CA ILE A 118 7.97 -4.24 -3.51
C ILE A 118 8.66 -3.78 -4.78
N ALA A 119 9.16 -4.73 -5.57
CA ALA A 119 9.84 -4.45 -6.83
C ALA A 119 8.91 -4.69 -8.03
N CYS A 120 9.04 -3.86 -9.07
CA CYS A 120 8.44 -4.17 -10.37
C CYS A 120 9.24 -5.28 -11.08
N ALA A 121 8.59 -6.40 -11.36
CA ALA A 121 9.22 -7.58 -11.98
C ALA A 121 8.78 -7.86 -13.42
N GLN A 122 8.28 -6.84 -14.12
CA GLN A 122 7.97 -6.88 -15.55
C GLN A 122 8.33 -5.55 -16.21
N LEU A 123 9.00 -5.60 -17.36
CA LEU A 123 9.45 -4.40 -18.06
C LEU A 123 8.26 -3.49 -18.42
N CYS A 124 8.19 -2.32 -17.80
CA CYS A 124 7.07 -1.38 -17.91
C CYS A 124 7.46 0.01 -18.45
N GLY A 125 8.69 0.16 -18.97
CA GLY A 125 9.20 1.41 -19.55
C GLY A 125 10.47 1.92 -18.88
N LEU A 126 10.79 3.20 -19.11
CA LEU A 126 12.06 3.79 -18.68
C LEU A 126 12.25 3.82 -17.15
N GLY A 127 11.16 4.00 -16.40
CA GLY A 127 11.19 4.01 -14.93
C GLY A 127 11.19 2.63 -14.28
N HIS A 128 11.20 1.55 -15.06
CA HIS A 128 11.01 0.18 -14.56
C HIS A 128 11.93 -0.18 -13.38
N TYR A 129 13.22 0.13 -13.50
CA TYR A 129 14.24 -0.20 -12.48
C TYR A 129 14.15 0.65 -11.20
N GLN A 130 13.40 1.75 -11.23
CA GLN A 130 13.23 2.67 -10.10
C GLN A 130 11.86 2.51 -9.44
N MET A 131 10.97 1.72 -10.02
CA MET A 131 9.61 1.54 -9.54
C MET A 131 9.58 0.63 -8.31
N ARG A 132 9.75 1.25 -7.15
CA ARG A 132 9.77 0.58 -5.85
C ARG A 132 8.60 1.01 -5.00
N GLY A 133 8.10 0.08 -4.20
CA GLY A 133 7.24 0.34 -3.06
C GLY A 133 7.83 -0.39 -1.86
N PHE A 134 7.22 -0.20 -0.72
CA PHE A 134 7.63 -0.83 0.52
C PHE A 134 6.42 -1.40 1.21
N MET A 135 6.63 -2.49 1.93
CA MET A 135 5.65 -3.04 2.85
C MET A 135 6.16 -2.89 4.28
N GLU A 136 5.27 -2.43 5.15
CA GLU A 136 5.48 -2.43 6.59
C GLU A 136 4.52 -3.43 7.24
N VAL A 137 5.09 -4.41 7.95
CA VAL A 137 4.32 -5.34 8.75
C VAL A 137 4.35 -4.87 10.20
N MET A 138 3.17 -4.54 10.71
CA MET A 138 2.95 -4.02 12.06
C MET A 138 2.46 -5.13 13.00
N GLU A 139 2.54 -4.89 14.31
CA GLU A 139 1.74 -5.68 15.25
C GLU A 139 0.24 -5.47 14.98
N PRO A 140 -0.62 -6.50 15.17
CA PRO A 140 -2.05 -6.41 14.84
C PRO A 140 -2.75 -5.21 15.46
N GLU A 141 -2.51 -4.92 16.74
CA GLU A 141 -3.13 -3.81 17.46
C GLU A 141 -2.65 -2.44 16.93
N ALA A 142 -1.39 -2.34 16.51
CA ALA A 142 -0.84 -1.13 15.91
C ALA A 142 -1.45 -0.87 14.52
N PHE A 143 -1.66 -1.94 13.74
CA PHE A 143 -2.34 -1.84 12.45
C PHE A 143 -3.80 -1.39 12.62
N ASP A 144 -4.52 -1.97 13.58
CA ASP A 144 -5.93 -1.61 13.81
C ASP A 144 -6.05 -0.12 14.24
N GLN A 145 -5.12 0.38 15.07
CA GLN A 145 -5.03 1.82 15.41
C GLN A 145 -4.69 2.70 14.19
N TRP A 146 -3.81 2.21 13.32
CA TRP A 146 -3.44 2.90 12.09
C TRP A 146 -4.66 3.04 11.16
N VAL A 147 -5.46 1.98 10.99
CA VAL A 147 -6.70 2.04 10.20
C VAL A 147 -7.66 3.07 10.78
N GLU A 148 -7.93 3.05 12.09
CA GLU A 148 -8.82 4.04 12.72
C GLU A 148 -8.36 5.48 12.49
N THR A 149 -7.05 5.72 12.63
CA THR A 149 -6.44 7.04 12.48
C THR A 149 -6.49 7.54 11.03
N GLU A 150 -6.08 6.70 10.08
CA GLU A 150 -6.03 7.10 8.67
C GLU A 150 -7.43 7.19 8.05
N SER A 151 -8.37 6.35 8.45
CA SER A 151 -9.77 6.46 8.02
C SER A 151 -10.44 7.73 8.52
N ALA A 152 -10.18 8.14 9.77
CA ALA A 152 -10.69 9.41 10.29
C ALA A 152 -10.15 10.61 9.49
N LYS A 153 -8.85 10.62 9.17
CA LYS A 153 -8.23 11.65 8.30
C LYS A 153 -8.84 11.64 6.89
N ALA A 154 -9.11 10.46 6.33
CA ALA A 154 -9.72 10.34 5.01
C ALA A 154 -11.12 11.00 4.98
N GLN A 155 -11.92 10.79 6.03
CA GLN A 155 -13.24 11.41 6.17
C GLN A 155 -13.16 12.93 6.28
N GLU A 156 -12.23 13.47 7.07
CA GLU A 156 -12.02 14.92 7.22
C GLU A 156 -11.58 15.58 5.91
N SER A 157 -10.73 14.92 5.13
CA SER A 157 -10.27 15.42 3.82
C SER A 157 -11.37 15.43 2.74
N GLY A 158 -12.42 14.60 2.90
CA GLY A 158 -13.59 14.58 2.03
C GLY A 158 -14.65 15.62 2.38
N SER A 159 -14.68 16.10 3.63
CA SER A 159 -15.53 17.21 4.06
C SER A 159 -14.83 18.53 3.76
N GLY A 160 -14.96 19.02 2.53
CA GLY A 160 -14.28 20.22 2.04
C GLY A 160 -14.33 21.43 2.97
N GLU A 161 -13.24 21.65 3.69
CA GLU A 161 -12.75 22.96 4.16
C GLU A 161 -11.22 22.92 4.07
N GLU A 162 -10.69 23.27 2.89
CA GLU A 162 -9.27 23.62 2.76
C GLU A 162 -9.07 25.00 3.39
N ASP A 163 -8.81 25.04 4.70
CA ASP A 163 -8.27 26.23 5.36
C ASP A 163 -6.80 26.40 4.93
N PHE A 164 -6.60 27.10 3.82
CA PHE A 164 -5.30 27.64 3.44
C PHE A 164 -4.95 28.76 4.41
N GLY A 165 -4.40 28.39 5.57
CA GLY A 165 -3.71 29.33 6.43
C GLY A 165 -2.59 30.01 5.65
N GLU A 166 -2.76 31.30 5.38
CA GLU A 166 -1.72 32.18 4.86
C GLU A 166 -0.50 32.10 5.78
N PHE A 167 0.61 31.55 5.27
CA PHE A 167 1.91 31.75 5.86
C PHE A 167 2.50 33.04 5.27
N GLU A 168 2.53 34.10 6.09
CA GLU A 168 3.36 35.30 5.88
C GLU A 168 4.86 34.99 6.00
#